data_AF-L9ZGL3-F1
#
_entry.id   AF-L9ZGL3-F1
#
_cell.length_a   1.000
_cell.length_b   1.000
_cell.length_c   1.000
_cell.angle_alpha   90.00
_cell.angle_beta   90.00
_cell.angle_gamma   90.00
#
_symmetry.space_group_name_H-M   'P 1'
#
loop_
_entity.id
_entity.type
_entity.pdbx_description
1 polymer ?
#
loop_
_entity_poly.entity_id
_entity_poly.type
_entity_poly.pdbx_seq_one_letter_code
_entity_poly.pdbx_strand_id
1 'polypeptide(L)'
;MREFVFALEYEPGTNPVADVLADYPEMSVRSLSCHVSADSLWRVDLASGPDAALAELERAYETADYFADCLVKDHCGADCEVQVLDRSIDTLVVYTYWERTEVCTSVPHVALEYLGEGLLFE
;
A
#
# COMPACT_ATOMS: atom_id res chain seq x y z
N MET A 1 -7.96 -14.76 18.65
CA MET A 1 -7.51 -13.84 17.60
C MET A 1 -6.72 -12.74 18.30
N ARG A 2 -5.49 -12.44 17.84
CA ARG A 2 -4.66 -11.34 18.37
C ARG A 2 -4.60 -10.29 17.28
N GLU A 3 -4.84 -9.04 17.64
CA GLU A 3 -4.84 -7.90 16.72
C GLU A 3 -3.63 -7.01 17.04
N PHE A 4 -3.00 -6.48 16.00
CA PHE A 4 -1.90 -5.54 16.09
C PHE A 4 -2.23 -4.33 15.21
N VAL A 5 -2.15 -3.12 15.78
CA VAL A 5 -2.41 -1.87 15.08
C VAL A 5 -1.13 -1.04 15.09
N PHE A 6 -0.71 -0.61 13.90
CA PHE A 6 0.44 0.25 13.70
C PHE A 6 -0.01 1.57 13.08
N ALA A 7 0.52 2.69 13.57
CA ALA A 7 0.38 3.98 12.94
C ALA A 7 1.74 4.37 12.35
N LEU A 8 1.75 4.71 11.06
CA LEU A 8 2.93 5.18 10.34
C LEU A 8 2.75 6.67 10.05
N GLU A 9 3.74 7.48 10.42
CA GLU A 9 3.79 8.91 10.15
C GLU A 9 4.84 9.17 9.08
N TYR A 10 4.47 9.94 8.05
CA TYR A 10 5.33 10.30 6.95
C TYR A 10 5.53 11.82 6.93
N GLU A 11 6.76 12.26 6.68
CA GLU A 11 7.01 13.68 6.38
C GLU A 11 6.45 13.99 4.98
N PRO A 12 5.95 15.22 4.73
CA PRO A 12 5.42 15.60 3.42
C PRO A 12 6.42 15.32 2.28
N GLY A 13 5.94 14.74 1.17
CA GLY A 13 6.76 14.39 0.02
C GLY A 13 7.52 13.07 0.14
N THR A 14 7.28 12.29 1.21
CA THR A 14 7.94 10.97 1.42
C THR A 14 7.17 9.85 0.72
N ASN A 15 5.84 9.91 0.73
CA ASN A 15 5.00 8.87 0.15
C ASN A 15 3.85 9.55 -0.62
N PRO A 16 3.84 9.45 -1.97
CA PRO A 16 2.83 10.11 -2.80
C PRO A 16 1.38 9.75 -2.43
N VAL A 17 1.12 8.50 -2.02
CA VAL A 17 -0.21 8.08 -1.58
C VAL A 17 -0.56 8.70 -0.23
N ALA A 18 0.38 8.75 0.71
CA ALA A 18 0.16 9.40 2.00
C ALA A 18 -0.07 10.91 1.84
N ASP A 19 0.64 11.57 0.92
CA ASP A 19 0.47 12.98 0.62
C ASP A 19 -0.93 13.26 0.05
N VAL A 20 -1.43 12.45 -0.88
CA VAL A 20 -2.81 12.59 -1.38
C VAL A 20 -3.83 12.40 -0.26
N LEU A 21 -3.66 11.41 0.63
CA LEU A 21 -4.57 11.21 1.75
C LEU A 21 -4.53 12.37 2.77
N ALA A 22 -3.39 13.04 2.92
CA ALA A 22 -3.28 14.23 3.76
C ALA A 22 -3.99 15.45 3.14
N ASP A 23 -3.91 15.60 1.81
CA ASP A 23 -4.57 16.68 1.07
C ASP A 23 -6.10 16.52 0.98
N TYR A 24 -6.59 15.27 1.02
CA TYR A 24 -8.01 14.92 0.92
C TYR A 24 -8.47 14.06 2.11
N PRO A 25 -8.72 14.65 3.30
CA PRO A 25 -9.04 13.92 4.52
C PRO A 25 -10.38 13.15 4.47
N GLU A 26 -11.24 13.41 3.50
CA GLU A 26 -12.46 12.64 3.23
C GLU A 26 -12.19 11.32 2.49
N MET A 27 -10.98 11.12 1.96
CA MET A 27 -10.60 9.87 1.31
C MET A 27 -10.33 8.77 2.33
N SER A 28 -10.55 7.54 1.91
CA SER A 28 -10.11 6.35 2.63
C SER A 28 -9.52 5.34 1.67
N VAL A 29 -8.51 4.61 2.12
CA VAL A 29 -7.95 3.44 1.44
C VAL A 29 -7.96 2.31 2.44
N ARG A 30 -8.49 1.15 2.03
CA ARG A 30 -8.47 -0.07 2.85
C ARG A 30 -8.04 -1.26 2.02
N SER A 31 -7.36 -2.21 2.64
CA SER A 31 -6.97 -3.42 1.94
C SER A 31 -8.16 -4.38 1.86
N LEU A 32 -8.45 -4.88 0.67
CA LEU A 32 -9.42 -5.96 0.46
C LEU A 32 -8.76 -7.34 0.62
N SER A 33 -7.48 -7.43 0.25
CA SER A 33 -6.68 -8.63 0.33
C SER A 33 -5.22 -8.23 0.34
N CYS A 34 -4.44 -8.83 1.21
CA CYS A 34 -2.99 -8.71 1.18
C CYS A 34 -2.40 -10.08 1.51
N HIS A 35 -1.51 -10.52 0.63
CA HIS A 35 -0.87 -11.81 0.71
C HIS A 35 0.64 -11.62 0.64
N VAL A 36 1.33 -12.23 1.60
CA VAL A 36 2.77 -12.13 1.75
C VAL A 36 3.36 -13.54 1.69
N SER A 37 4.47 -13.64 0.97
CA SER A 37 5.36 -14.80 0.98
C SER A 37 6.76 -14.35 1.45
N ALA A 38 7.75 -15.23 1.43
CA ALA A 38 9.11 -14.85 1.78
C ALA A 38 9.71 -13.83 0.78
N ASP A 39 9.29 -13.92 -0.49
CA ASP A 39 9.96 -13.28 -1.64
C ASP A 39 9.06 -12.28 -2.37
N SER A 40 7.77 -12.25 -2.08
CA SER A 40 6.82 -11.36 -2.77
C SER A 40 5.63 -11.02 -1.90
N LEU A 41 5.01 -9.90 -2.23
CA LEU A 41 3.78 -9.41 -1.64
C LEU A 41 2.82 -9.09 -2.80
N TRP A 42 1.52 -9.26 -2.58
CA TRP A 42 0.52 -8.62 -3.43
C TRP A 42 -0.67 -8.18 -2.59
N ARG A 43 -1.31 -7.09 -3.00
CA ARG A 43 -2.53 -6.60 -2.36
C ARG A 43 -3.52 -6.06 -3.37
N VAL A 44 -4.77 -6.00 -2.93
CA VAL A 44 -5.83 -5.25 -3.60
C VAL A 44 -6.35 -4.23 -2.61
N ASP A 45 -6.29 -2.96 -2.98
CA ASP A 45 -6.83 -1.86 -2.20
C ASP A 45 -8.10 -1.31 -2.81
N LEU A 46 -9.03 -0.91 -1.95
CA LEU A 46 -10.18 -0.11 -2.31
C LEU A 46 -9.99 1.29 -1.73
N ALA A 47 -9.92 2.27 -2.62
CA ALA A 47 -10.00 3.68 -2.29
C ALA A 47 -11.42 4.20 -2.50
N SER A 48 -11.86 5.12 -1.65
CA SER A 48 -13.13 5.83 -1.79
C SER A 48 -12.96 7.30 -1.45
N GLY A 49 -13.60 8.17 -2.24
CA GLY A 49 -13.48 9.63 -2.09
C GLY A 49 -13.96 10.40 -3.33
N PRO A 50 -13.78 11.72 -3.37
CA PRO A 50 -14.16 12.54 -4.52
C PRO A 50 -13.37 12.16 -5.78
N ASP A 51 -14.01 12.28 -6.95
CA ASP A 51 -13.41 11.92 -8.26
C ASP A 51 -12.05 12.59 -8.53
N ALA A 52 -11.91 13.87 -8.17
CA ALA A 52 -10.65 14.60 -8.31
C ALA A 52 -9.53 14.02 -7.44
N ALA A 53 -9.88 13.60 -6.23
CA ALA A 53 -8.95 13.02 -5.27
C ALA A 53 -8.53 11.60 -5.70
N LEU A 54 -9.47 10.81 -6.22
CA LEU A 54 -9.18 9.49 -6.82
C LEU A 54 -8.27 9.60 -8.04
N ALA A 55 -8.41 10.65 -8.86
CA ALA A 55 -7.52 10.88 -10.00
C ALA A 55 -6.09 11.31 -9.61
N GLU A 56 -5.92 12.01 -8.47
CA GLU A 56 -4.58 12.26 -7.90
C GLU A 56 -4.00 10.96 -7.31
N LEU A 57 -4.82 10.17 -6.61
CA LEU A 57 -4.40 8.90 -6.03
C LEU A 57 -3.99 7.87 -7.08
N GLU A 58 -4.76 7.75 -8.17
CA GLU A 58 -4.44 6.88 -9.31
C GLU A 58 -3.09 7.25 -9.93
N ARG A 59 -2.82 8.56 -10.10
CA ARG A 59 -1.49 9.04 -10.53
C ARG A 59 -0.41 8.69 -9.52
N ALA A 60 -0.65 8.86 -8.23
CA ALA A 60 0.30 8.51 -7.17
C ALA A 60 0.69 7.02 -7.21
N TYR A 61 -0.27 6.15 -7.52
CA TYR A 61 -0.05 4.73 -7.75
C TYR A 61 0.78 4.44 -9.02
N GLU A 62 0.62 5.23 -10.09
CA GLU A 62 1.36 5.06 -11.36
C GLU A 62 2.77 5.67 -11.36
N THR A 63 3.01 6.77 -10.63
CA THR A 63 4.21 7.62 -10.76
C THR A 63 5.44 7.19 -9.94
N ALA A 64 5.54 5.92 -9.54
CA ALA A 64 6.69 5.32 -8.86
C ALA A 64 6.73 5.43 -7.33
N ASP A 65 7.49 4.50 -6.75
CA ASP A 65 7.95 4.43 -5.35
C ASP A 65 6.84 4.33 -4.29
N TYR A 66 5.65 3.90 -4.68
CA TYR A 66 4.64 3.50 -3.70
C TYR A 66 5.04 2.18 -3.03
N PHE A 67 5.68 2.34 -1.88
CA PHE A 67 5.98 1.23 -1.00
C PHE A 67 4.91 1.11 0.07
N ALA A 68 3.80 0.44 -0.26
CA ALA A 68 2.81 0.09 0.74
C ALA A 68 3.51 -0.64 1.90
N ASP A 69 3.45 -0.06 3.09
CA ASP A 69 3.94 -0.65 4.33
C ASP A 69 5.44 -0.96 4.39
N CYS A 70 6.27 -0.38 3.50
CA CYS A 70 7.72 -0.52 3.62
C CYS A 70 8.28 0.44 4.66
N LEU A 71 9.13 -0.07 5.54
CA LEU A 71 9.71 0.67 6.65
C LEU A 71 11.06 1.31 6.30
N VAL A 72 11.61 1.04 5.10
CA VAL A 72 12.83 1.72 4.66
C VAL A 72 12.49 3.08 4.07
N LYS A 73 13.33 4.07 4.41
CA LYS A 73 13.15 5.46 3.98
C LYS A 73 13.57 5.72 2.53
N ASP A 74 14.49 4.89 2.04
CA ASP A 74 15.02 4.97 0.68
C ASP A 74 14.42 3.86 -0.18
N HIS A 75 14.37 4.06 -1.51
CA HIS A 75 13.89 3.09 -2.48
C HIS A 75 14.51 1.71 -2.23
N CYS A 76 13.69 0.72 -1.82
CA CYS A 76 14.18 -0.61 -1.46
C CYS A 76 14.67 -1.43 -2.67
N GLY A 77 14.47 -0.92 -3.88
CA GLY A 77 14.90 -1.54 -5.13
C GLY A 77 13.91 -2.58 -5.65
N ALA A 78 12.77 -2.75 -4.97
CA ALA A 78 11.74 -3.69 -5.37
C ALA A 78 11.08 -3.24 -6.66
N ASP A 79 10.97 -4.17 -7.61
CA ASP A 79 10.09 -3.97 -8.75
C ASP A 79 8.64 -3.99 -8.26
N CYS A 80 7.88 -2.98 -8.68
CA CYS A 80 6.49 -2.77 -8.32
C CYS A 80 5.64 -2.77 -9.59
N GLU A 81 4.63 -3.64 -9.63
CA GLU A 81 3.61 -3.63 -10.68
C GLU A 81 2.30 -3.15 -10.08
N VAL A 82 1.68 -2.17 -10.73
CA VAL A 82 0.41 -1.60 -10.30
C VAL A 82 -0.59 -1.71 -11.43
N GLN A 83 -1.80 -2.15 -11.11
CA GLN A 83 -2.89 -2.26 -12.06
C GLN A 83 -4.20 -1.73 -11.45
N VAL A 84 -4.85 -0.81 -12.15
CA VAL A 84 -6.24 -0.42 -11.83
C VAL A 84 -7.18 -1.54 -12.27
N LEU A 85 -7.90 -2.13 -11.32
CA LEU A 85 -8.86 -3.21 -11.57
C LEU A 85 -10.26 -2.67 -11.85
N ASP A 86 -10.63 -1.58 -11.17
CA ASP A 86 -11.93 -0.93 -11.33
C ASP A 86 -11.85 0.57 -10.95
N ARG A 87 -12.64 1.40 -11.63
CA ARG A 87 -12.68 2.85 -11.42
C ARG A 87 -14.09 3.38 -11.67
N SER A 88 -14.65 4.04 -10.66
CA SER A 88 -15.95 4.72 -10.70
C SER A 88 -15.85 6.11 -10.08
N ILE A 89 -16.91 6.93 -10.14
CA ILE A 89 -16.88 8.33 -9.68
C ILE A 89 -16.44 8.52 -8.21
N ASP A 90 -16.67 7.52 -7.37
CA ASP A 90 -16.39 7.56 -5.93
C ASP A 90 -15.55 6.38 -5.43
N THR A 91 -15.10 5.50 -6.33
CA THR A 91 -14.27 4.34 -5.97
C THR A 91 -13.12 4.09 -6.95
N LEU A 92 -12.00 3.59 -6.42
CA LEU A 92 -10.86 3.10 -7.19
C LEU A 92 -10.38 1.79 -6.56
N VAL A 93 -10.23 0.74 -7.37
CA VAL A 93 -9.69 -0.56 -6.95
C VAL A 93 -8.34 -0.77 -7.61
N VAL A 94 -7.30 -0.92 -6.81
CA VAL A 94 -5.92 -1.05 -7.29
C VAL A 94 -5.35 -2.37 -6.84
N TYR A 95 -4.78 -3.12 -7.77
CA TYR A 95 -3.90 -4.24 -7.50
C TYR A 95 -2.47 -3.75 -7.48
N THR A 96 -1.71 -4.18 -6.49
CA THR A 96 -0.27 -3.93 -6.42
C THR A 96 0.47 -5.21 -6.11
N TYR A 97 1.54 -5.46 -6.87
CA TYR A 97 2.47 -6.56 -6.69
C TYR A 97 3.88 -6.01 -6.47
N TRP A 98 4.63 -6.64 -5.56
CA TRP A 98 6.04 -6.30 -5.34
C TRP A 98 6.87 -7.55 -5.17
N GLU A 99 8.03 -7.57 -5.82
CA GLU A 99 9.07 -8.57 -5.58
C GLU A 99 10.03 -8.05 -4.51
N ARG A 100 10.20 -8.83 -3.43
CA ARG A 100 10.96 -8.43 -2.26
C ARG A 100 12.45 -8.43 -2.59
N THR A 101 13.13 -7.33 -2.27
CA THR A 101 14.58 -7.26 -2.24
C THR A 101 15.13 -7.59 -0.85
N GLU A 102 16.43 -7.90 -0.76
CA GLU A 102 17.10 -8.18 0.51
C GLU A 102 17.03 -7.01 1.51
N VAL A 103 16.89 -5.77 1.03
CA VAL A 103 16.78 -4.57 1.87
C VAL A 103 15.34 -4.20 2.21
N CYS A 104 14.35 -4.81 1.56
CA CYS A 104 12.94 -4.51 1.80
C CYS A 104 12.49 -5.08 3.15
N THR A 105 12.13 -4.15 4.06
CA THR A 105 11.56 -4.46 5.38
C THR A 105 10.16 -3.87 5.45
N SER A 106 9.16 -4.60 4.97
CA SER A 106 7.75 -4.16 5.06
C SER A 106 7.04 -4.77 6.26
N VAL A 107 6.01 -4.11 6.79
CA VAL A 107 5.19 -4.62 7.90
C VAL A 107 4.65 -6.04 7.64
N PRO A 108 4.13 -6.39 6.44
CA PRO A 108 3.68 -7.75 6.16
C PRO A 108 4.79 -8.81 6.26
N HIS A 109 6.00 -8.51 5.75
CA HIS A 109 7.15 -9.42 5.84
C HIS A 109 7.66 -9.56 7.29
N VAL A 110 7.67 -8.48 8.07
CA VAL A 110 7.97 -8.54 9.51
C VAL A 110 6.92 -9.41 10.21
N ALA A 111 5.62 -9.19 9.94
CA ALA A 111 4.56 -10.00 10.51
C ALA A 111 4.74 -11.49 10.16
N LEU A 112 5.03 -11.82 8.91
CA LEU A 112 5.30 -13.20 8.46
C LEU A 112 6.48 -13.83 9.22
N GLU A 113 7.58 -13.10 9.39
CA GLU A 113 8.78 -13.58 10.09
C GLU A 113 8.49 -13.93 11.56
N TYR A 114 7.72 -13.10 12.26
CA TYR A 114 7.46 -13.27 13.70
C TYR A 114 6.24 -14.14 14.01
N LEU A 115 5.24 -14.20 13.13
CA LEU A 115 3.95 -14.84 13.40
C LEU A 115 3.71 -16.10 12.54
N GLY A 116 4.47 -16.28 11.46
CA GLY A 116 4.35 -17.42 10.54
C GLY A 116 3.23 -17.28 9.51
N GLU A 117 2.92 -18.38 8.82
CA GLU A 117 1.91 -18.44 7.76
C GLU A 117 0.48 -18.31 8.30
N GLY A 118 -0.47 -17.97 7.42
CA GLY A 118 -1.90 -17.86 7.76
C GLY A 118 -2.32 -16.52 8.35
N LEU A 119 -1.53 -15.46 8.10
CA LEU A 119 -1.85 -14.10 8.47
C LEU A 119 -3.00 -13.53 7.62
N LEU A 120 -3.78 -12.66 8.26
CA LEU A 120 -4.83 -11.88 7.62
C LEU A 120 -4.54 -10.41 7.90
N PHE A 121 -4.61 -9.60 6.85
CA PHE A 121 -4.36 -8.17 6.85
C PHE A 121 -5.64 -7.46 6.40
N GLU A 122 -5.99 -6.36 7.07
CA GLU A 122 -7.15 -5.51 6.79
C GLU A 122 -6.72 -4.04 6.81
#